data_AF-A0A5J5ASU8-F1
#
_entry.id   AF-A0A5J5ASU8-F1
#
_cell.length_a   1.000
_cell.length_b   1.000
_cell.length_c   1.000
_cell.angle_alpha   90.00
_cell.angle_beta   90.00
_cell.angle_gamma   90.00
#
_symmetry.space_group_name_H-M   'P 1'
#
loop_
_entity.id
_entity.type
_entity.pdbx_description
1 polymer ?
#
loop_
_entity_poly.entity_id
_entity_poly.type
_entity_poly.pdbx_seq_one_letter_code
_entity_poly.pdbx_strand_id
1 'polypeptide(L)'
;MGNQGAHTSRPHHGGGREDCWSEGATETLIDAWGDRYVQLNRGNLRQKDWKEVADAVNARQNGVKPRRTDIQCKNRVDTLKKKYKAEKGQAGAFKVAFLLSSRSPCWNQRRYSVEQKNNTVTEESAYKELARAILRFGEIYERIESSKQQQMMELEKQRMEFTKDLEFQRMNMFMEAQVELEKMKRPTKYAPSAGKKL
;
A
#
# COMPACT_ATOMS: atom_id res chain seq x y z
N MET A 1 5.82 -62.98 39.50
CA MET A 1 4.56 -62.64 38.80
C MET A 1 4.60 -61.16 38.52
N GLY A 2 4.92 -60.80 37.27
CA GLY A 2 5.31 -59.44 36.88
C GLY A 2 4.14 -58.61 36.35
N ASN A 3 4.04 -57.42 36.93
CA ASN A 3 3.71 -56.11 36.37
C ASN A 3 2.47 -55.92 35.46
N GLN A 4 1.51 -55.14 35.96
CA GLN A 4 0.38 -54.58 35.22
C GLN A 4 0.85 -53.38 34.40
N GLY A 5 0.76 -53.49 33.07
CA GLY A 5 1.04 -52.38 32.15
C GLY A 5 -0.13 -51.40 32.09
N ALA A 6 0.07 -50.20 32.61
CA ALA A 6 -0.85 -49.07 32.41
C ALA A 6 -0.71 -48.55 30.97
N HIS A 7 -1.71 -48.81 30.13
CA HIS A 7 -1.85 -48.15 28.83
C HIS A 7 -2.36 -46.72 29.03
N THR A 8 -1.46 -45.75 29.09
CA THR A 8 -1.81 -44.34 28.98
C THR A 8 -2.10 -44.03 27.50
N SER A 9 -3.37 -44.09 27.12
CA SER A 9 -3.86 -43.60 25.83
C SER A 9 -3.67 -42.08 25.77
N ARG A 10 -2.61 -41.66 25.07
CA ARG A 10 -2.29 -40.26 24.80
C ARG A 10 -3.36 -39.71 23.84
N PRO A 11 -4.08 -38.62 24.16
CA PRO A 11 -5.04 -38.08 23.22
C PRO A 11 -4.26 -37.46 22.07
N HIS A 12 -4.41 -38.07 20.89
CA HIS A 12 -3.97 -37.49 19.63
C HIS A 12 -4.83 -36.24 19.37
N HIS A 13 -4.30 -35.06 19.67
CA HIS A 13 -4.85 -33.79 19.20
C HIS A 13 -4.66 -33.70 17.67
N GLY A 14 -5.58 -34.32 16.94
CA GLY A 14 -5.93 -33.89 15.60
C GLY A 14 -6.88 -32.70 15.70
N GLY A 15 -6.46 -31.56 15.16
CA GLY A 15 -7.26 -30.35 15.15
C GLY A 15 -6.41 -29.22 14.62
N GLY A 16 -6.71 -28.77 13.40
CA GLY A 16 -6.00 -27.68 12.74
C GLY A 16 -5.85 -26.51 13.69
N ARG A 17 -4.63 -25.94 13.73
CA ARG A 17 -4.37 -24.73 14.51
C ARG A 17 -5.29 -23.65 13.95
N GLU A 18 -6.42 -23.41 14.61
CA GLU A 18 -7.15 -22.16 14.50
C GLU A 18 -6.09 -21.08 14.68
N ASP A 19 -5.84 -20.34 13.60
CA ASP A 19 -4.90 -19.23 13.60
C ASP A 19 -5.34 -18.36 14.78
N CYS A 20 -4.56 -18.35 15.86
CA CYS A 20 -4.89 -17.63 17.10
C CYS A 20 -5.19 -16.12 16.91
N TRP A 21 -5.07 -15.61 15.69
CA TRP A 21 -5.52 -14.33 15.21
C TRP A 21 -7.03 -14.31 14.96
N SER A 22 -7.78 -13.73 15.90
CA SER A 22 -9.18 -13.37 15.65
C SER A 22 -9.33 -12.45 14.43
N GLU A 23 -10.48 -12.49 13.78
CA GLU A 23 -10.84 -11.62 12.65
C GLU A 23 -10.55 -10.14 12.95
N GLY A 24 -11.10 -9.61 14.06
CA GLY A 24 -10.90 -8.21 14.43
C GLY A 24 -9.44 -7.84 14.73
N ALA A 25 -8.62 -8.78 15.21
CA ALA A 25 -7.18 -8.56 15.39
C ALA A 25 -6.44 -8.51 14.05
N THR A 26 -6.83 -9.35 13.09
CA THR A 26 -6.27 -9.32 11.74
C THR A 26 -6.66 -8.04 11.01
N GLU A 27 -7.91 -7.60 11.13
CA GLU A 27 -8.37 -6.33 10.54
C GLU A 27 -7.61 -5.13 11.12
N THR A 28 -7.53 -5.05 12.46
CA THR A 28 -6.77 -3.98 13.14
C THR A 28 -5.30 -3.98 12.74
N LEU A 29 -4.69 -5.15 12.57
CA LEU A 29 -3.32 -5.28 12.09
C LEU A 29 -3.16 -4.70 10.68
N ILE A 30 -4.09 -5.00 9.78
CA ILE A 30 -4.04 -4.57 8.38
C ILE A 30 -4.16 -3.04 8.30
N ASP A 31 -5.11 -2.45 9.02
CA ASP A 31 -5.32 -1.01 9.06
C ASP A 31 -4.14 -0.29 9.71
N ALA A 32 -3.72 -0.72 10.91
CA ALA A 32 -2.59 -0.11 11.61
C ALA A 32 -1.28 -0.21 10.81
N TRP A 33 -1.02 -1.36 10.17
CA TRP A 33 0.15 -1.50 9.30
C TRP A 33 0.08 -0.57 8.08
N GLY A 34 -1.09 -0.48 7.44
CA GLY A 34 -1.30 0.34 6.26
C GLY A 34 -1.08 1.83 6.51
N ASP A 35 -1.67 2.35 7.59
CA ASP A 35 -1.55 3.76 7.97
C ASP A 35 -0.10 4.13 8.26
N ARG A 36 0.62 3.28 8.99
CA ARG A 36 2.04 3.48 9.27
C ARG A 36 2.90 3.42 8.02
N TYR A 37 2.58 2.55 7.08
CA TYR A 37 3.31 2.48 5.80
C TYR A 37 3.16 3.77 5.00
N VAL A 38 1.96 4.34 4.94
CA VAL A 38 1.69 5.62 4.25
C VAL A 38 2.43 6.77 4.93
N GLN A 39 2.36 6.87 6.26
CA GLN A 39 2.99 7.97 7.02
C GLN A 39 4.51 8.03 6.87
N LEU A 40 5.18 6.88 6.70
CA LEU A 40 6.64 6.83 6.68
C LEU A 40 7.27 7.38 5.40
N ASN A 41 6.51 7.68 4.34
CA ASN A 41 6.95 8.27 3.05
C ASN A 41 8.13 7.58 2.32
N ARG A 42 8.81 6.59 2.91
CA ARG A 42 10.14 6.10 2.50
C ARG A 42 10.33 4.57 2.60
N GLY A 43 9.25 3.81 2.75
CA GLY A 43 9.30 2.34 2.62
C GLY A 43 9.08 1.57 3.92
N ASN A 44 9.78 0.43 4.05
CA ASN A 44 9.47 -0.62 5.03
C ASN A 44 9.49 -0.13 6.48
N LEU A 45 8.50 -0.58 7.26
CA LEU A 45 8.42 -0.36 8.71
C LEU A 45 9.66 -0.90 9.42
N ARG A 46 10.23 -0.11 10.33
CA ARG A 46 11.31 -0.50 11.23
C ARG A 46 10.75 -1.13 12.49
N GLN A 47 11.62 -1.65 13.34
CA GLN A 47 11.20 -2.33 14.58
C GLN A 47 10.31 -1.45 15.48
N LYS A 48 10.62 -0.15 15.60
CA LYS A 48 9.80 0.78 16.36
C LYS A 48 8.38 0.86 15.81
N ASP A 49 8.23 0.98 14.49
CA ASP A 49 6.93 1.05 13.84
C ASP A 49 6.13 -0.24 14.03
N TRP A 50 6.81 -1.39 13.95
CA TRP A 50 6.18 -2.69 14.20
C TRP A 50 5.72 -2.86 15.65
N LYS A 51 6.43 -2.26 16.62
CA LYS A 51 5.97 -2.22 18.02
C LYS A 51 4.69 -1.40 18.15
N GLU A 52 4.65 -0.22 17.53
CA GLU A 52 3.44 0.62 17.55
C GLU A 52 2.24 -0.05 16.87
N VAL A 53 2.47 -0.79 15.78
CA VAL A 53 1.44 -1.65 15.15
C VAL A 53 0.97 -2.74 16.11
N ALA A 54 1.90 -3.43 16.79
CA ALA A 54 1.55 -4.47 17.76
C ALA A 54 0.77 -3.90 18.96
N ASP A 55 1.11 -2.70 19.43
CA ASP A 55 0.40 -2.02 20.50
C ASP A 55 -1.05 -1.71 20.09
N ALA A 56 -1.28 -1.23 18.86
CA ALA A 56 -2.62 -0.99 18.33
C ALA A 56 -3.47 -2.29 18.25
N VAL A 57 -2.87 -3.40 17.81
CA VAL A 57 -3.53 -4.72 17.79
C VAL A 57 -3.89 -5.18 19.21
N ASN A 58 -2.95 -5.05 20.15
CA ASN A 58 -3.13 -5.49 21.53
C ASN A 58 -4.14 -4.61 22.32
N ALA A 59 -4.30 -3.34 21.95
CA ALA A 59 -5.24 -2.43 22.62
C ALA A 59 -6.70 -2.90 22.50
N ARG A 60 -7.07 -3.56 21.40
CA ARG A 60 -8.42 -4.10 21.18
C ARG A 60 -8.66 -5.45 21.87
N GLN A 61 -7.61 -6.10 22.37
CA GLN A 61 -7.68 -7.50 22.82
C GLN A 61 -8.12 -7.67 24.29
N ASN A 62 -8.72 -6.63 24.92
CA ASN A 62 -9.30 -6.64 26.27
C ASN A 62 -8.48 -7.38 27.35
N GLY A 63 -7.15 -7.31 27.29
CA GLY A 63 -6.26 -7.95 28.27
C GLY A 63 -6.09 -9.47 28.13
N VAL A 64 -6.66 -10.11 27.09
CA VAL A 64 -6.48 -11.53 26.83
C VAL A 64 -5.03 -11.81 26.43
N LYS A 65 -4.32 -12.60 27.25
CA LYS A 65 -2.96 -13.08 26.97
C LYS A 65 -3.01 -14.33 26.09
N PRO A 66 -2.04 -14.53 25.18
CA PRO A 66 -0.78 -13.80 25.05
C PRO A 66 -0.89 -12.55 24.16
N ARG A 67 -0.19 -11.47 24.54
CA ARG A 67 -0.03 -10.28 23.70
C ARG A 67 0.74 -10.63 22.42
N ARG A 68 0.37 -9.98 21.32
CA ARG A 68 1.06 -10.07 20.04
C ARG A 68 2.36 -9.29 20.06
N THR A 69 3.42 -9.89 19.51
CA THR A 69 4.71 -9.22 19.32
C THR A 69 4.79 -8.54 17.96
N ASP A 70 5.73 -7.59 17.84
CA ASP A 70 6.13 -6.94 16.60
C ASP A 70 6.46 -7.96 15.50
N ILE A 71 7.20 -9.02 15.85
CA ILE A 71 7.58 -10.10 14.93
C ILE A 71 6.34 -10.90 14.48
N GLN A 72 5.39 -11.19 15.38
CA GLN A 72 4.17 -11.91 15.02
C GLN A 72 3.28 -11.09 14.08
N CYS A 73 3.16 -9.79 14.33
CA CYS A 73 2.44 -8.85 13.46
C CYS A 73 3.07 -8.82 12.06
N LYS A 74 4.40 -8.68 11.99
CA LYS A 74 5.14 -8.71 10.74
C LYS A 74 4.92 -10.00 9.94
N ASN A 75 5.07 -11.16 10.58
CA ASN A 75 4.88 -12.46 9.93
C ASN A 75 3.45 -12.64 9.40
N ARG A 76 2.45 -12.16 10.14
CA ARG A 76 1.05 -12.21 9.70
C ARG A 76 0.83 -11.31 8.49
N VAL A 77 1.33 -10.08 8.50
CA VAL A 77 1.29 -9.18 7.34
C VAL A 77 2.00 -9.80 6.14
N ASP A 78 3.19 -10.36 6.31
CA ASP A 78 3.95 -10.96 5.20
C ASP A 78 3.23 -12.18 4.59
N THR A 79 2.54 -12.96 5.44
CA THR A 79 1.66 -14.04 4.98
C THR A 79 0.50 -13.50 4.14
N LEU A 80 -0.16 -12.43 4.61
CA LEU A 80 -1.24 -11.77 3.87
C LEU A 80 -0.74 -11.15 2.56
N LYS A 81 0.45 -10.54 2.54
CA LYS A 81 1.10 -10.06 1.31
C LYS A 81 1.29 -11.17 0.30
N LYS A 82 1.79 -12.32 0.75
CA LYS A 82 2.03 -13.46 -0.12
C LYS A 82 0.71 -14.00 -0.69
N LYS A 83 -0.32 -14.14 0.14
CA LYS A 83 -1.66 -14.57 -0.28
C LYS A 83 -2.31 -13.57 -1.25
N TYR A 84 -2.28 -12.28 -0.93
CA TYR A 84 -2.75 -11.21 -1.82
C TYR A 84 -2.02 -11.21 -3.16
N LYS A 85 -0.69 -11.37 -3.19
CA LYS A 85 0.07 -11.44 -4.44
C LYS A 85 -0.29 -12.66 -5.29
N ALA A 86 -0.45 -13.83 -4.65
CA ALA A 86 -0.90 -15.03 -5.33
C ALA A 86 -2.31 -14.85 -5.92
N GLU A 87 -3.23 -14.26 -5.13
CA GLU A 87 -4.58 -13.98 -5.58
C GLU A 87 -4.64 -12.84 -6.60
N LYS A 88 -3.78 -11.80 -6.54
CA LYS A 88 -3.74 -10.70 -7.53
C LYS A 88 -3.39 -11.18 -8.93
N GLY A 89 -2.48 -12.15 -9.06
CA GLY A 89 -2.18 -12.81 -10.33
C GLY A 89 -3.35 -13.65 -10.87
N GLN A 90 -4.24 -14.11 -9.98
CA GLN A 90 -5.45 -14.87 -10.30
C GLN A 90 -6.71 -13.98 -10.42
N ALA A 91 -6.71 -12.78 -9.82
CA ALA A 91 -7.81 -11.81 -9.76
C ALA A 91 -7.98 -11.03 -11.07
N GLY A 92 -6.99 -11.07 -11.95
CA GLY A 92 -7.17 -10.80 -13.37
C GLY A 92 -8.20 -11.74 -14.02
N ALA A 93 -8.51 -12.90 -13.41
CA ALA A 93 -9.63 -13.77 -13.78
C ALA A 93 -10.85 -13.62 -12.84
N PHE A 94 -10.67 -13.24 -11.56
CA PHE A 94 -11.77 -13.13 -10.60
C PHE A 94 -12.61 -11.83 -10.74
N LYS A 95 -12.02 -10.69 -11.13
CA LYS A 95 -12.80 -9.49 -11.48
C LYS A 95 -13.63 -9.71 -12.76
N VAL A 96 -13.12 -10.49 -13.70
CA VAL A 96 -13.87 -10.91 -14.90
C VAL A 96 -14.95 -11.91 -14.53
N ALA A 97 -14.69 -12.82 -13.57
CA ALA A 97 -15.68 -13.79 -13.08
C ALA A 97 -16.84 -13.15 -12.30
N PHE A 98 -16.59 -12.10 -11.49
CA PHE A 98 -17.64 -11.38 -10.79
C PHE A 98 -18.51 -10.53 -11.74
N LEU A 99 -17.89 -9.88 -12.74
CA LEU A 99 -18.61 -9.09 -13.75
C LEU A 99 -19.32 -9.98 -14.80
N LEU A 100 -18.82 -11.18 -15.09
CA LEU A 100 -19.47 -12.15 -16.00
C LEU A 100 -20.50 -13.05 -15.31
N SER A 101 -20.67 -12.97 -13.98
CA SER A 101 -21.68 -13.74 -13.22
C SER A 101 -23.12 -13.39 -13.59
N SER A 102 -23.37 -12.39 -14.43
CA SER A 102 -24.71 -12.10 -14.95
C SER A 102 -25.07 -12.79 -16.27
N ARG A 103 -24.17 -13.56 -16.92
CA ARG A 103 -24.50 -14.31 -18.17
C ARG A 103 -23.43 -15.35 -18.54
N SER A 104 -23.41 -16.54 -17.92
CA SER A 104 -23.16 -17.83 -18.64
C SER A 104 -23.06 -19.07 -17.73
N PRO A 105 -23.62 -20.23 -18.13
CA PRO A 105 -23.71 -21.44 -17.27
C PRO A 105 -22.46 -22.35 -17.22
N CYS A 106 -21.40 -22.07 -17.96
CA CYS A 106 -20.22 -22.96 -18.07
C CYS A 106 -19.22 -22.87 -16.90
N TRP A 107 -19.39 -21.92 -15.98
CA TRP A 107 -18.58 -21.81 -14.75
C TRP A 107 -18.84 -22.93 -13.73
N ASN A 108 -19.90 -23.73 -13.90
CA ASN A 108 -20.21 -24.83 -13.00
C ASN A 108 -19.27 -26.04 -13.15
N GLN A 109 -18.64 -26.26 -14.30
CA GLN A 109 -17.93 -27.53 -14.55
C GLN A 109 -16.60 -27.64 -13.77
N ARG A 110 -15.86 -26.54 -13.55
CA ARG A 110 -14.60 -26.57 -12.78
C ARG A 110 -14.81 -26.39 -11.27
N ARG A 111 -15.99 -25.94 -10.85
CA ARG A 111 -16.38 -25.82 -9.43
C ARG A 111 -16.90 -27.13 -8.83
N TYR A 112 -17.23 -28.13 -9.66
CA TYR A 112 -17.82 -29.40 -9.23
C TYR A 112 -16.84 -30.55 -8.88
N SER A 113 -15.52 -30.33 -8.92
CA SER A 113 -14.54 -31.42 -8.68
C SER A 113 -13.65 -31.24 -7.45
N VAL A 114 -13.82 -30.17 -6.67
CA VAL A 114 -13.15 -29.98 -5.36
C VAL A 114 -14.21 -29.89 -4.27
N GLU A 115 -15.12 -30.85 -4.25
CA GLU A 115 -15.95 -31.08 -3.06
C GLU A 115 -16.46 -32.52 -3.08
N GLN A 116 -15.67 -33.43 -2.49
CA GLN A 116 -16.19 -34.58 -1.75
C GLN A 116 -15.06 -35.38 -1.11
N LYS A 117 -14.79 -35.08 0.16
CA LYS A 117 -14.85 -36.05 1.26
C LYS A 117 -14.85 -35.32 2.62
N ASN A 118 -16.07 -35.03 3.07
CA ASN A 118 -16.60 -34.95 4.45
C ASN A 118 -15.74 -34.32 5.57
N ASN A 119 -16.08 -33.10 6.03
CA ASN A 119 -16.90 -32.85 7.24
C ASN A 119 -16.87 -31.36 7.72
N THR A 120 -18.06 -30.84 8.05
CA THR A 120 -18.42 -29.78 9.03
C THR A 120 -17.85 -28.35 8.92
N VAL A 121 -18.74 -27.39 8.61
CA VAL A 121 -19.04 -26.05 9.22
C VAL A 121 -17.90 -25.11 9.69
N THR A 122 -16.74 -25.61 10.13
CA THR A 122 -15.59 -24.84 10.62
C THR A 122 -14.67 -24.32 9.52
N GLU A 123 -14.54 -25.02 8.38
CA GLU A 123 -13.62 -24.59 7.30
C GLU A 123 -14.18 -23.46 6.44
N GLU A 124 -15.51 -23.38 6.30
CA GLU A 124 -16.17 -22.30 5.57
C GLU A 124 -15.98 -20.94 6.27
N SER A 125 -16.00 -20.92 7.60
CA SER A 125 -15.73 -19.70 8.39
C SER A 125 -14.29 -19.22 8.21
N ALA A 126 -13.31 -20.14 8.30
CA ALA A 126 -11.91 -19.81 8.13
C ALA A 126 -11.59 -19.27 6.72
N TYR A 127 -12.24 -19.82 5.68
CA TYR A 127 -12.10 -19.31 4.31
C TYR A 127 -12.76 -17.94 4.14
N LYS A 128 -13.95 -17.72 4.74
CA LYS A 128 -14.62 -16.41 4.74
C LYS A 128 -13.80 -15.34 5.44
N GLU A 129 -13.23 -15.65 6.60
CA GLU A 129 -12.32 -14.75 7.34
C GLU A 129 -11.08 -14.40 6.51
N LEU A 130 -10.50 -15.41 5.85
CA LEU A 130 -9.36 -15.21 4.97
C LEU A 130 -9.71 -14.31 3.79
N ALA A 131 -10.85 -14.55 3.13
CA ALA A 131 -11.30 -13.74 2.00
C ALA A 131 -11.53 -12.28 2.40
N ARG A 132 -12.18 -12.02 3.55
CA ARG A 132 -12.36 -10.66 4.09
C ARG A 132 -11.03 -9.98 4.37
N ALA A 133 -10.10 -10.69 5.03
CA ALA A 133 -8.78 -10.15 5.33
C ALA A 133 -8.04 -9.77 4.04
N ILE A 134 -8.11 -10.58 2.98
CA ILE A 134 -7.44 -10.29 1.71
C ILE A 134 -8.10 -9.12 0.96
N LEU A 135 -9.43 -8.98 1.00
CA LEU A 135 -10.13 -7.83 0.42
C LEU A 135 -9.70 -6.53 1.10
N ARG A 136 -9.75 -6.49 2.44
CA ARG A 136 -9.28 -5.35 3.25
C ARG A 136 -7.81 -5.04 2.98
N PHE A 137 -6.99 -6.08 2.82
CA PHE A 137 -5.59 -5.95 2.44
C PHE A 137 -5.42 -5.26 1.09
N GLY A 138 -6.26 -5.61 0.10
CA GLY A 138 -6.29 -4.98 -1.22
C GLY A 138 -6.60 -3.49 -1.17
N GLU A 139 -7.61 -3.09 -0.38
CA GLU A 139 -8.00 -1.68 -0.19
C GLU A 139 -6.87 -0.84 0.42
N ILE A 140 -6.18 -1.39 1.44
CA ILE A 140 -5.00 -0.75 2.04
C ILE A 140 -3.86 -0.62 1.03
N TYR A 141 -3.63 -1.68 0.23
CA TYR A 141 -2.59 -1.66 -0.80
C TYR A 141 -2.85 -0.61 -1.87
N GLU A 142 -4.10 -0.42 -2.28
CA GLU A 142 -4.49 0.61 -3.23
C GLU A 142 -4.23 2.02 -2.66
N ARG A 143 -4.62 2.27 -1.40
CA ARG A 143 -4.30 3.54 -0.70
C ARG A 143 -2.80 3.82 -0.67
N ILE A 144 -2.00 2.81 -0.34
CA ILE A 144 -0.54 2.92 -0.34
C ILE A 144 -0.01 3.30 -1.72
N GLU A 145 -0.52 2.66 -2.77
CA GLU A 145 -0.08 2.92 -4.15
C GLU A 145 -0.48 4.32 -4.62
N SER A 146 -1.72 4.75 -4.34
CA SER A 146 -2.18 6.12 -4.63
C SER A 146 -1.32 7.17 -3.91
N SER A 147 -0.96 6.93 -2.65
CA SER A 147 -0.08 7.84 -1.90
C SER A 147 1.31 7.95 -2.54
N LYS A 148 1.89 6.84 -3.04
CA LYS A 148 3.18 6.88 -3.76
C LYS A 148 3.08 7.65 -5.07
N GLN A 149 2.00 7.46 -5.83
CA GLN A 149 1.78 8.18 -7.08
C GLN A 149 1.63 9.69 -6.85
N GLN A 150 0.86 10.08 -5.82
CA GLN A 150 0.74 11.49 -5.43
C GLN A 150 2.09 12.12 -5.10
N GLN A 151 2.96 11.40 -4.40
CA GLN A 151 4.31 11.87 -4.09
C GLN A 151 5.18 12.03 -5.33
N MET A 152 5.11 11.07 -6.25
CA MET A 152 5.82 11.18 -7.53
C MET A 152 5.37 12.42 -8.30
N MET A 153 4.06 12.68 -8.35
CA MET A 153 3.51 13.87 -8.99
C MET A 153 3.93 15.17 -8.29
N GLU A 154 3.96 15.22 -6.96
CA GLU A 154 4.38 16.42 -6.22
C GLU A 154 5.87 16.73 -6.44
N LEU A 155 6.73 15.71 -6.45
CA LEU A 155 8.15 15.89 -6.77
C LEU A 155 8.36 16.33 -8.22
N GLU A 156 7.58 15.78 -9.16
CA GLU A 156 7.63 16.21 -10.57
C GLU A 156 7.12 17.64 -10.74
N LYS A 157 6.09 18.04 -10.00
CA LYS A 157 5.59 19.41 -9.95
C LYS A 157 6.67 20.38 -9.47
N GLN A 158 7.33 20.08 -8.35
CA GLN A 158 8.44 20.89 -7.84
C GLN A 158 9.59 20.99 -8.86
N ARG A 159 9.93 19.88 -9.53
CA ARG A 159 10.92 19.88 -10.61
C ARG A 159 10.51 20.80 -11.76
N MET A 160 9.25 20.74 -12.18
CA MET A 160 8.73 21.57 -13.26
C MET A 160 8.70 23.05 -12.87
N GLU A 161 8.29 23.36 -11.64
CA GLU A 161 8.24 24.72 -11.09
C GLU A 161 9.64 25.35 -11.07
N PHE A 162 10.63 24.65 -10.53
CA PHE A 162 12.02 25.11 -10.54
C PHE A 162 12.55 25.33 -11.96
N THR A 163 12.22 24.42 -12.89
CA THR A 163 12.62 24.56 -14.30
C THR A 163 11.98 25.81 -14.93
N LYS A 164 10.68 26.02 -14.70
CA LYS A 164 9.94 27.18 -15.20
C LYS A 164 10.49 28.49 -14.64
N ASP A 165 10.83 28.53 -13.35
CA ASP A 165 11.40 29.72 -12.71
C ASP A 165 12.78 30.07 -13.31
N LEU A 166 13.61 29.06 -13.58
CA LEU A 166 14.89 29.26 -14.27
C LEU A 166 14.68 29.78 -15.71
N GLU A 167 13.70 29.26 -16.45
CA GLU A 167 13.40 29.74 -17.79
C GLU A 167 12.84 31.17 -17.79
N PHE A 168 12.02 31.50 -16.79
CA PHE A 168 11.51 32.85 -16.60
C PHE A 168 12.65 33.82 -16.30
N GLN A 169 13.56 33.48 -15.41
CA GLN A 169 14.76 34.29 -15.12
C GLN A 169 15.64 34.44 -16.36
N ARG A 170 15.87 33.37 -17.12
CA ARG A 170 16.63 33.40 -18.38
C ARG A 170 16.00 34.36 -19.39
N MET A 171 14.68 34.31 -19.55
CA MET A 171 13.94 35.18 -20.47
C MET A 171 13.97 36.63 -20.01
N ASN A 172 13.82 36.88 -18.70
CA ASN A 172 13.87 38.22 -18.12
C ASN A 172 15.22 38.90 -18.39
N MET A 173 16.32 38.21 -18.09
CA MET A 173 17.68 38.70 -18.38
C MET A 173 17.87 39.01 -19.87
N PHE A 174 17.35 38.15 -20.75
CA PHE A 174 17.47 38.36 -22.20
C PHE A 174 16.67 39.58 -22.68
N MET A 175 15.43 39.72 -22.20
CA MET A 175 14.56 40.84 -22.55
C MET A 175 15.12 42.18 -22.03
N GLU A 176 15.62 42.21 -20.80
CA GLU A 176 16.28 43.38 -20.21
C GLU A 176 17.48 43.81 -21.06
N ALA A 177 18.33 42.86 -21.46
CA ALA A 177 19.48 43.14 -22.33
C ALA A 177 19.05 43.68 -23.70
N GLN A 178 17.98 43.17 -24.31
CA GLN A 178 17.46 43.69 -25.58
C GLN A 178 16.94 45.13 -25.47
N VAL A 179 16.20 45.44 -24.40
CA VAL A 179 15.68 46.79 -24.15
C VAL A 179 16.83 47.78 -23.93
N GLU A 180 17.89 47.40 -23.21
CA GLU A 180 19.08 48.24 -23.04
C GLU A 180 19.80 48.51 -24.36
N LEU A 181 19.98 47.48 -25.20
CA LEU A 181 20.59 47.63 -26.53
C LEU A 181 19.76 48.55 -27.45
N GLU A 182 18.43 48.44 -27.43
CA GLU A 182 17.56 49.34 -28.20
C GLU A 182 17.61 50.79 -27.70
N LYS A 183 17.71 51.01 -26.39
CA LYS A 183 17.90 52.36 -25.81
C LYS A 183 19.20 52.98 -26.31
N MET A 184 20.29 52.21 -26.35
CA MET A 184 21.59 52.69 -26.84
C MET A 184 21.60 52.96 -28.36
N LYS A 185 20.75 52.27 -29.13
CA LYS A 185 20.62 52.46 -30.59
C LYS A 185 19.81 53.70 -31.00
N ARG A 186 19.12 54.38 -30.08
CA ARG A 186 18.42 55.63 -30.41
C ARG A 186 19.45 56.77 -30.55
N PRO A 187 19.62 57.36 -31.74
CA PRO A 187 20.54 58.48 -31.90
C PRO A 187 20.02 59.68 -31.12
N THR A 188 20.85 60.25 -30.25
CA THR A 188 20.65 61.57 -29.66
C THR A 188 20.47 62.57 -30.80
N LYS A 189 19.23 62.98 -31.09
CA LYS A 189 18.92 64.05 -32.04
C LYS A 189 18.84 65.38 -31.30
N TYR A 190 19.54 66.37 -31.86
CA TYR A 190 19.70 67.80 -31.52
C TYR A 190 20.89 68.15 -30.59
N ALA A 191 21.80 69.09 -30.93
CA ALA A 191 21.70 70.22 -31.87
C ALA A 191 23.09 70.67 -32.44
N PRO A 192 23.12 71.58 -33.44
CA PRO A 192 24.19 71.72 -34.44
C PRO A 192 25.32 72.69 -34.06
N SER A 193 26.51 72.38 -34.57
CA SER A 193 27.61 73.35 -34.71
C SER A 193 27.29 74.30 -35.86
N ALA A 194 27.24 75.62 -35.61
CA ALA A 194 27.81 76.66 -36.47
C ALA A 194 27.48 78.07 -35.93
N GLY A 195 28.51 78.89 -35.72
CA GLY A 195 28.35 80.32 -35.47
C GLY A 195 29.68 81.04 -35.19
N LYS A 196 30.43 81.35 -36.25
CA LYS A 196 31.60 82.26 -36.24
C LYS A 196 31.18 83.70 -35.85
N LYS A 197 32.08 84.43 -35.19
CA LYS A 197 32.34 85.92 -35.15
C LYS A 197 32.99 86.23 -33.79
N LEU A 198 34.05 87.01 -33.62
CA LEU A 198 34.85 87.91 -34.46
C LEU A 198 36.33 87.73 -34.05
#